data_AF-A0A2E5NJ74-F1
#
_entry.id   AF-A0A2E5NJ74-F1
#
_cell.length_a   1.000
_cell.length_b   1.000
_cell.length_c   1.000
_cell.angle_alpha   90.00
_cell.angle_beta   90.00
_cell.angle_gamma   90.00
#
_symmetry.space_group_name_H-M   'P 1'
#
loop_
_entity.id
_entity.type
_entity.pdbx_description
1 polymer ?
#
loop_
_entity_poly.entity_id
_entity_poly.type
_entity_poly.pdbx_seq_one_letter_code
_entity_poly.pdbx_strand_id
1 'polypeptide(L)' 'MCLSVIIASPLYGQTTPLERLETYVEIDTTNPPGNETRGVDFFAAIFDEAGIPYETAESAPGRGNIWARLEG' A
#
# COMPACT_ATOMS: atom_id res chain seq x y z
N MET A 1 2.34 -35.18 6.78
CA MET A 1 3.27 -34.13 6.34
C MET A 1 2.53 -33.29 5.31
N CYS A 2 1.78 -32.27 5.73
CA CYS A 2 1.04 -31.40 4.83
C CYS A 2 1.88 -30.13 4.68
N LEU A 3 2.61 -30.02 3.57
CA LEU A 3 3.42 -28.85 3.28
C LEU A 3 2.48 -27.77 2.74
N SER A 4 1.90 -26.97 3.62
CA SER A 4 1.24 -25.72 3.24
C SER A 4 2.34 -24.77 2.78
N VAL A 5 2.56 -24.69 1.46
CA VAL A 5 3.39 -23.62 0.88
C VAL A 5 2.61 -22.33 1.08
N ILE A 6 2.94 -21.62 2.15
CA ILE A 6 2.61 -20.20 2.29
C ILE A 6 3.56 -19.50 1.33
N ILE A 7 3.10 -19.17 0.12
CA ILE A 7 3.81 -18.23 -0.73
C ILE A 7 3.64 -16.88 -0.04
N ALA A 8 4.60 -16.50 0.78
CA ALA A 8 4.65 -15.14 1.31
C ALA A 8 4.83 -14.21 0.10
N SER A 9 3.94 -13.22 -0.03
CA SER A 9 4.14 -12.14 -0.99
C SER A 9 5.53 -11.53 -0.74
N PRO A 10 6.30 -11.19 -1.80
CA PRO A 10 7.62 -10.63 -1.63
C PRO A 10 7.53 -9.35 -0.82
N LEU A 11 8.41 -9.22 0.18
CA LEU A 11 8.62 -7.99 0.93
C LEU A 11 8.88 -6.83 -0.04
N TYR A 12 8.42 -5.63 0.29
CA TYR A 12 8.57 -4.43 -0.55
C TYR A 12 10.03 -4.24 -0.97
N GLY A 13 10.98 -4.44 -0.06
CA GLY A 13 12.42 -4.32 -0.35
C GLY A 13 12.96 -5.30 -1.40
N GLN A 14 12.25 -6.39 -1.70
CA GLN A 14 12.67 -7.45 -2.63
C GLN A 14 12.06 -7.32 -4.03
N THR A 15 11.09 -6.41 -4.24
CA THR A 15 10.49 -6.15 -5.55
C THR A 15 11.23 -5.04 -6.29
N THR A 16 11.22 -5.09 -7.61
CA THR A 16 11.78 -4.04 -8.47
C THR A 16 10.87 -2.81 -8.52
N PRO A 17 11.40 -1.62 -8.87
CA PRO A 17 10.56 -0.43 -9.07
C PRO A 17 9.43 -0.62 -10.10
N LEU A 18 9.65 -1.42 -11.15
CA LEU A 18 8.64 -1.71 -12.16
C LEU A 18 7.49 -2.54 -11.57
N GLU A 19 7.79 -3.66 -10.88
CA GLU A 19 6.77 -4.50 -10.24
C GLU A 19 5.95 -3.72 -9.21
N ARG A 20 6.58 -2.82 -8.45
CA ARG A 20 5.88 -1.95 -7.48
C ARG A 20 4.93 -0.98 -8.18
N LEU A 21 5.37 -0.39 -9.29
CA LEU A 21 4.55 0.52 -10.08
C LEU A 21 3.37 -0.22 -10.72
N GLU A 22 3.62 -1.37 -11.33
CA GLU A 22 2.57 -2.23 -11.92
C GLU A 22 1.53 -2.60 -10.86
N THR A 23 1.97 -3.07 -9.69
CA THR A 23 1.08 -3.40 -8.57
C THR A 23 0.23 -2.21 -8.14
N TYR A 24 0.83 -1.01 -8.02
CA TYR A 24 0.09 0.18 -7.59
C TYR A 24 -0.90 0.67 -8.66
N VAL A 25 -0.54 0.62 -9.94
CA VAL A 25 -1.39 1.04 -11.06
C VAL A 25 -2.60 0.12 -11.25
N GLU A 26 -2.49 -1.17 -10.91
CA GLU A 26 -3.61 -2.11 -10.93
C GLU A 26 -4.66 -1.84 -9.84
N ILE A 27 -4.33 -1.05 -8.82
CA ILE A 27 -5.28 -0.66 -7.77
C ILE A 27 -6.30 0.29 -8.37
N ASP A 28 -7.52 -0.19 -8.54
CA ASP A 28 -8.63 0.64 -9.00
C ASP A 28 -8.95 1.72 -7.96
N THR A 29 -8.46 2.92 -8.26
CA THR A 29 -8.69 4.20 -7.58
C THR A 29 -9.44 5.19 -8.49
N THR A 30 -10.10 4.69 -9.54
CA THR A 30 -10.75 5.53 -10.57
C THR A 30 -11.96 6.28 -10.00
N ASN A 31 -12.06 7.57 -10.33
CA ASN A 31 -13.17 8.44 -9.94
C ASN A 31 -14.08 8.74 -11.15
N PRO A 32 -15.42 8.50 -11.10
CA PRO A 32 -16.23 7.94 -10.01
C PRO A 32 -16.27 6.39 -10.00
N PRO A 33 -16.50 5.73 -8.84
CA PRO A 33 -16.90 6.27 -7.54
C PRO A 33 -15.76 6.85 -6.68
N GLY A 34 -14.49 6.60 -7.01
CA GLY A 34 -13.36 6.84 -6.13
C GLY A 34 -13.16 5.64 -5.18
N ASN A 35 -11.91 5.29 -4.93
CA ASN A 35 -11.49 4.12 -4.14
C ASN A 35 -10.10 4.39 -3.52
N GLU A 36 -9.75 5.65 -3.30
CA GLU A 36 -8.42 6.11 -2.88
C GLU A 36 -7.95 5.48 -1.56
N THR A 37 -8.89 5.02 -0.72
CA THR A 37 -8.59 4.22 0.48
C THR A 37 -7.78 2.95 0.17
N ARG A 38 -7.95 2.34 -1.01
CA ARG A 38 -7.12 1.20 -1.42
C ARG A 38 -5.66 1.59 -1.67
N GLY A 39 -5.43 2.83 -2.13
CA GLY A 39 -4.09 3.40 -2.24
C GLY A 39 -3.48 3.67 -0.87
N VAL A 40 -4.30 4.11 0.11
CA VAL A 40 -3.88 4.22 1.51
C VAL A 40 -3.42 2.87 2.04
N ASP A 41 -4.20 1.80 1.84
CA ASP A 41 -3.84 0.45 2.29
C ASP A 41 -2.50 -0.03 1.70
N PHE A 42 -2.26 0.27 0.42
CA PHE A 42 -1.00 -0.08 -0.24
C PHE A 42 0.21 0.60 0.42
N PHE A 43 0.16 1.92 0.64
CA PHE A 43 1.27 2.64 1.27
C PHE A 43 1.42 2.34 2.76
N ALA A 44 0.31 2.10 3.47
CA ALA A 44 0.32 1.67 4.87
C ALA A 44 1.15 0.39 5.05
N ALA A 45 0.95 -0.62 4.20
CA ALA A 45 1.72 -1.86 4.25
C ALA A 45 3.23 -1.63 4.03
N ILE A 46 3.60 -0.72 3.13
CA ILE A 46 5.00 -0.36 2.87
C ILE A 46 5.63 0.32 4.09
N PHE A 47 4.90 1.25 4.69
CA PHE A 47 5.36 1.98 5.87
C PHE A 47 5.46 1.08 7.11
N ASP A 48 4.51 0.17 7.29
CA ASP A 48 4.54 -0.85 8.34
C ASP A 48 5.77 -1.76 8.20
N GLU A 49 6.06 -2.26 6.99
CA GLU A 49 7.24 -3.08 6.73
C GLU A 49 8.55 -2.29 6.98
N ALA A 50 8.57 -1.02 6.59
CA ALA A 50 9.74 -0.15 6.75
C ALA A 50 9.92 0.41 8.17
N GLY A 51 8.95 0.20 9.08
CA GLY A 51 8.94 0.82 10.41
C GLY A 51 8.84 2.35 10.36
N ILE A 52 8.19 2.90 9.33
CA ILE A 52 8.00 4.34 9.14
C ILE A 52 6.64 4.73 9.73
N PRO A 53 6.57 5.63 10.72
CA PRO A 53 5.29 6.13 11.22
C PRO A 53 4.57 6.98 10.17
N TYR A 54 3.25 6.79 10.07
CA TYR A 54 2.38 7.52 9.16
C TYR A 54 1.04 7.86 9.82
N GLU A 55 0.32 8.78 9.21
CA GLU A 55 -1.04 9.14 9.58
C GLU A 55 -1.97 9.01 8.36
N THR A 56 -3.25 8.80 8.61
CA THR A 56 -4.30 8.70 7.58
C THR A 56 -5.49 9.59 7.90
N ALA A 57 -6.21 10.02 6.87
CA ALA A 57 -7.47 10.75 7.02
C ALA A 57 -8.39 10.54 5.82
N GLU A 58 -9.69 10.64 6.02
CA GLU A 58 -10.70 10.65 4.96
C GLU A 58 -11.37 12.02 4.86
N SER A 59 -11.44 12.55 3.64
CA SER A 59 -12.19 13.80 3.36
C SER A 59 -13.69 13.56 3.12
N ALA A 60 -14.03 12.34 2.69
CA ALA A 60 -15.36 11.79 2.49
C ALA A 60 -15.23 10.25 2.41
N PRO A 61 -16.32 9.46 2.56
CA PRO A 61 -16.24 8.01 2.51
C PRO A 61 -15.52 7.51 1.25
N GLY A 62 -14.45 6.74 1.44
CA GLY A 62 -13.64 6.17 0.36
C GLY A 62 -12.53 7.08 -0.19
N ARG A 63 -12.50 8.37 0.18
CA ARG A 63 -11.54 9.39 -0.28
C ARG A 63 -10.38 9.54 0.71
N GLY A 64 -9.66 8.44 0.91
CA GLY A 64 -8.54 8.31 1.84
C GLY A 64 -7.29 9.08 1.41
N ASN A 65 -6.54 9.55 2.41
CA ASN A 65 -5.23 10.19 2.29
C ASN A 65 -4.28 9.57 3.33
N ILE A 66 -2.99 9.54 3.00
CA ILE A 66 -1.93 9.04 3.88
C ILE A 66 -0.70 9.93 3.73
N TRP A 67 0.02 10.18 4.83
CA TRP A 67 1.31 10.86 4.81
C TRP A 67 2.25 10.28 5.86
N ALA A 68 3.54 10.30 5.55
CA ALA A 68 4.62 9.88 6.42
C ALA A 68 5.74 10.91 6.37
N ARG A 69 6.55 10.97 7.43
CA ARG A 69 7.68 11.90 7.53
C ARG A 69 8.92 11.15 8.03
N LEU A 70 10.03 11.35 7.33
CA LEU A 70 11.36 10.98 7.79
C LEU A 70 12.02 12.22 8.41
N GLU A 71 12.53 12.10 9.64
CA GLU A 71 13.34 13.16 10.23
C GLU A 71 14.72 13.20 9.56
N GLY A 72 15.26 14.42 9.42
CA GLY A 72 16.57 14.69 8.81
C GLY A 72 17.61 15.15 9.81
#